data_AF-A0A9E5NL91-F1
#
_entry.id   AF-A0A9E5NL91-F1
#
_cell.length_a   1.000
_cell.length_b   1.000
_cell.length_c   1.000
_cell.angle_alpha   90.00
_cell.angle_beta   90.00
_cell.angle_gamma   90.00
#
_symmetry.space_group_name_H-M   'P 1'
#
loop_
_entity.id
_entity.type
_entity.pdbx_description
1 polymer ?
#
loop_
_entity_poly.entity_id
_entity_poly.type
_entity_poly.pdbx_seq_one_letter_code
_entity_poly.pdbx_strand_id
1 'polypeptide(L)'
;MNWLEISVEVDDDESAEVVGRLFDDWGHGGAVHEQLLFDEQRVIHGGSPVTMVKTYLPLILGHEERRLHLEKELLRLAEQYPLTHPQFRELEEQDWATAWRSYFQPQRIGERLVFKLPDQNIPALNDHIVIDLEPGMAFGTGLHATTRMCLLCLEELVRDGESVLDMGTGSGILAMAAARLGARRVLALDSDPTAVRVARNNVSMNRLTEIVEVQEGSLDSLAGMPRPSCDGITINIVAEVIANMTEKGLT
;
A
#
# COMPACT_ATOMS: atom_id res chain seq x y z
N MET A 1 -12.90 17.71 2.93
CA MET A 1 -13.81 16.98 3.80
C MET A 1 -13.02 16.50 5.01
N ASN A 2 -13.28 17.10 6.17
CA ASN A 2 -12.57 16.75 7.39
C ASN A 2 -13.11 15.42 7.93
N TRP A 3 -12.27 14.69 8.65
CA TRP A 3 -12.55 13.38 9.22
C TRP A 3 -12.32 13.43 10.73
N LEU A 4 -12.98 12.54 11.45
CA LEU A 4 -12.71 12.25 12.85
C LEU A 4 -12.10 10.86 12.94
N GLU A 5 -10.85 10.78 13.34
CA GLU A 5 -10.22 9.51 13.73
C GLU A 5 -10.62 9.18 15.16
N ILE A 6 -11.02 7.92 15.38
CA ILE A 6 -11.30 7.34 16.68
C ILE A 6 -10.35 6.16 16.86
N SER A 7 -9.60 6.14 17.96
CA SER A 7 -8.58 5.12 18.19
C SER A 7 -8.50 4.64 19.63
N VAL A 8 -8.12 3.38 19.82
CA VAL A 8 -7.82 2.76 21.13
C VAL A 8 -6.61 1.84 21.00
N GLU A 9 -5.79 1.78 22.05
CA GLU A 9 -4.73 0.80 22.19
C GLU A 9 -5.26 -0.43 22.92
N VAL A 10 -4.86 -1.60 22.44
CA VAL A 10 -5.17 -2.91 23.04
C VAL A 10 -3.91 -3.74 23.18
N ASP A 11 -3.85 -4.53 24.25
CA ASP A 11 -2.65 -5.33 24.59
C ASP A 11 -2.77 -6.80 24.14
N ASP A 12 -3.88 -7.21 23.50
CA ASP A 12 -4.10 -8.57 23.04
C ASP A 12 -5.01 -8.66 21.80
N ASP A 13 -4.94 -9.81 21.11
CA ASP A 13 -5.64 -10.06 19.85
C ASP A 13 -7.17 -10.18 20.03
N GLU A 14 -7.65 -10.68 21.18
CA GLU A 14 -9.09 -10.83 21.44
C GLU A 14 -9.74 -9.44 21.56
N SER A 15 -9.12 -8.57 22.35
CA SER A 15 -9.50 -7.15 22.46
C SER A 15 -9.47 -6.45 21.11
N ALA A 16 -8.44 -6.72 20.29
CA ALA A 16 -8.32 -6.16 18.95
C ALA A 16 -9.49 -6.59 18.04
N GLU A 17 -9.86 -7.87 18.05
CA GLU A 17 -10.99 -8.37 17.26
C GLU A 17 -12.32 -7.75 17.69
N VAL A 18 -12.57 -7.65 19.01
CA VAL A 18 -13.83 -7.12 19.53
C VAL A 18 -14.00 -5.64 19.19
N VAL A 19 -12.95 -4.84 19.36
CA VAL A 19 -12.94 -3.43 18.95
C VAL A 19 -13.06 -3.31 17.42
N GLY A 20 -12.34 -4.16 16.68
CA GLY A 20 -12.38 -4.19 15.22
C GLY A 20 -13.80 -4.36 14.68
N ARG A 21 -14.57 -5.30 15.22
CA ARG A 21 -15.98 -5.50 14.81
C ARG A 21 -16.85 -4.28 15.08
N LEU A 22 -16.70 -3.64 16.25
CA LEU A 22 -17.44 -2.41 16.56
C LEU A 22 -17.12 -1.31 15.53
N PHE A 23 -15.86 -1.18 15.15
CA PHE A 23 -15.40 -0.21 14.16
C PHE A 23 -15.81 -0.56 12.73
N ASP A 24 -15.91 -1.84 12.38
CA ASP A 24 -16.46 -2.28 11.10
C ASP A 24 -17.94 -1.93 10.96
N ASP A 25 -18.72 -2.12 12.02
CA ASP A 25 -20.17 -1.85 12.01
C ASP A 25 -20.50 -0.36 12.00
N TRP A 26 -19.71 0.46 12.71
CA TRP A 26 -20.06 1.85 13.01
C TRP A 26 -19.07 2.89 12.48
N GLY A 27 -17.92 2.48 12.01
CA GLY A 27 -16.92 3.32 11.37
C GLY A 27 -17.17 3.54 9.88
N HIS A 28 -16.30 4.33 9.25
CA HIS A 28 -16.25 4.50 7.81
C HIS A 28 -14.98 3.83 7.26
N GLY A 29 -15.15 2.91 6.30
CA GLY A 29 -14.03 2.17 5.70
C GLY A 29 -13.53 0.98 6.54
N GLY A 30 -14.18 0.67 7.65
CA GLY A 30 -13.83 -0.46 8.53
C GLY A 30 -12.81 -0.12 9.62
N ALA A 31 -12.39 -1.14 10.34
CA ALA A 31 -11.31 -1.06 11.32
C ALA A 31 -9.93 -1.15 10.65
N VAL A 32 -9.00 -0.33 11.13
CA VAL A 32 -7.58 -0.40 10.77
C VAL A 32 -6.80 -0.86 11.99
N HIS A 33 -6.04 -1.94 11.84
CA HIS A 33 -5.18 -2.49 12.87
C HIS A 33 -3.74 -2.10 12.59
N GLU A 34 -3.16 -1.28 13.45
CA GLU A 34 -1.77 -0.83 13.36
C GLU A 34 -0.99 -1.41 14.53
N GLN A 35 -0.10 -2.35 14.24
CA GLN A 35 0.78 -2.92 15.25
C GLN A 35 1.90 -1.91 15.52
N LEU A 36 1.96 -1.36 16.73
CA LEU A 36 2.98 -0.38 17.09
C LEU A 36 4.32 -1.11 17.18
N LEU A 37 5.22 -0.83 16.23
CA LEU A 37 6.49 -1.53 16.06
C LEU A 37 7.40 -1.33 17.30
N PHE A 38 7.71 -2.47 17.94
CA PHE A 38 8.93 -2.77 18.71
C PHE A 38 9.41 -1.73 19.72
N ASP A 39 8.78 -1.70 20.89
CA ASP A 39 9.46 -1.28 22.11
C ASP A 39 10.26 -2.47 22.68
N GLU A 40 11.56 -2.52 22.39
CA GLU A 40 12.48 -3.55 22.91
C GLU A 40 12.39 -3.68 24.44
N GLN A 41 12.00 -2.62 25.17
CA GLN A 41 11.89 -2.65 26.62
C GLN A 41 10.68 -3.45 27.12
N ARG A 42 9.56 -3.49 26.37
CA ARG A 42 8.34 -4.22 26.77
C ARG A 42 8.45 -5.73 26.54
N VAL A 43 9.16 -6.15 25.49
CA VAL A 43 9.36 -7.57 25.16
C VAL A 43 10.31 -8.25 26.16
N ILE A 44 11.31 -7.54 26.67
CA ILE A 44 12.23 -8.05 27.72
C ILE A 44 11.47 -8.40 29.01
N HIS A 45 10.32 -7.75 29.25
CA HIS A 45 9.45 -7.99 30.39
C HIS A 45 8.26 -8.91 30.09
N GLY A 46 8.22 -9.54 28.91
CA GLY A 46 7.18 -10.52 28.55
C GLY A 46 5.82 -9.92 28.19
N GLY A 47 5.77 -8.64 27.81
CA GLY A 47 4.53 -8.00 27.33
C GLY A 47 4.19 -8.36 25.88
N SER A 48 2.91 -8.49 25.57
CA SER A 48 2.37 -8.60 24.22
C SER A 48 2.59 -7.30 23.41
N PRO A 49 2.69 -7.37 22.07
CA PRO A 49 2.75 -6.17 21.24
C PRO A 49 1.44 -5.38 21.34
N VAL A 50 1.53 -4.08 21.57
CA VAL A 50 0.36 -3.19 21.60
C VAL A 50 -0.14 -2.99 20.18
N THR A 51 -1.44 -3.20 19.99
CA THR A 51 -2.13 -2.94 18.73
C THR A 51 -2.98 -1.69 18.88
N MET A 52 -2.83 -0.76 17.97
CA MET A 52 -3.72 0.39 17.86
C MET A 52 -4.83 0.03 16.87
N VAL A 53 -6.08 0.06 17.33
CA VAL A 53 -7.25 -0.15 16.47
C VAL A 53 -7.88 1.22 16.20
N LYS A 54 -8.15 1.52 14.92
CA LYS A 54 -8.64 2.84 14.47
C LYS A 54 -9.85 2.71 13.57
N THR A 55 -10.70 3.73 13.58
CA THR A 55 -11.68 3.97 12.53
C THR A 55 -11.87 5.46 12.28
N TYR A 56 -12.64 5.80 11.25
CA TYR A 56 -12.83 7.16 10.79
C TYR A 56 -14.31 7.47 10.62
N LEU A 57 -14.71 8.72 10.87
CA LEU A 57 -16.03 9.25 10.54
C LEU A 57 -15.88 10.52 9.70
N PRO A 58 -16.64 10.69 8.61
CA PRO A 58 -16.64 11.96 7.91
C PRO A 58 -17.33 13.02 8.79
N LEU A 59 -16.74 14.21 8.93
CA LEU A 59 -17.33 15.35 9.65
C LEU A 59 -18.45 15.99 8.81
N ILE A 60 -19.55 15.26 8.68
CA ILE A 60 -20.80 15.68 8.01
C ILE A 60 -21.91 15.88 9.03
N LEU A 61 -23.02 16.50 8.64
CA LEU A 61 -24.18 16.66 9.51
C LEU A 61 -24.64 15.29 10.05
N GLY A 62 -24.73 15.14 11.38
CA GLY A 62 -25.14 13.89 12.04
C GLY A 62 -24.01 12.95 12.49
N HIS A 63 -22.73 13.29 12.26
CA HIS A 63 -21.61 12.45 12.73
C HIS A 63 -21.53 12.32 14.26
N GLU A 64 -22.03 13.31 15.02
CA GLU A 64 -22.03 13.32 16.49
C GLU A 64 -22.78 12.14 17.10
N GLU A 65 -23.89 11.69 16.50
CA GLU A 65 -24.64 10.53 17.02
C GLU A 65 -23.81 9.25 16.92
N ARG A 66 -23.11 9.06 15.79
CA ARG A 66 -22.21 7.91 15.58
C ARG A 66 -20.98 8.00 16.48
N ARG A 67 -20.39 9.20 16.63
CA ARG A 67 -19.28 9.44 17.55
C ARG A 67 -19.66 9.07 18.98
N LEU A 68 -20.80 9.57 19.47
CA LEU A 68 -21.27 9.31 20.82
C LEU A 68 -21.63 7.84 21.04
N HIS A 69 -22.19 7.17 20.02
CA HIS A 69 -22.46 5.74 20.07
C HIS A 69 -21.15 4.93 20.22
N LEU A 70 -20.17 5.19 19.36
CA LEU A 70 -18.85 4.54 19.41
C LEU A 70 -18.15 4.79 20.74
N GLU A 71 -18.15 6.03 21.23
CA GLU A 71 -17.57 6.39 22.53
C GLU A 71 -18.20 5.57 23.67
N LYS A 72 -19.53 5.47 23.69
CA LYS A 72 -20.25 4.73 24.74
C LYS A 72 -19.96 3.23 24.70
N GLU A 73 -19.97 2.61 23.52
CA GLU A 73 -19.69 1.18 23.41
C GLU A 73 -18.21 0.87 23.70
N LEU A 74 -17.27 1.72 23.31
CA LEU A 74 -15.86 1.59 23.67
C LEU A 74 -15.66 1.64 25.19
N LEU A 75 -16.30 2.59 25.88
CA LEU A 75 -16.25 2.65 27.35
C LEU A 75 -16.83 1.39 28.01
N ARG A 76 -17.90 0.82 27.43
CA ARG A 76 -18.48 -0.45 27.91
C ARG A 76 -17.57 -1.65 27.65
N LEU A 77 -16.86 -1.67 26.52
CA LEU A 77 -15.87 -2.70 26.23
C LEU A 77 -14.68 -2.60 27.17
N ALA A 78 -14.25 -1.39 27.54
CA ALA A 78 -13.13 -1.16 28.46
C ALA A 78 -13.38 -1.71 29.88
N GLU A 79 -14.64 -1.98 30.25
CA GLU A 79 -14.98 -2.67 31.50
C GLU A 79 -14.69 -4.18 31.45
N GLN A 80 -14.57 -4.75 30.25
CA GLN A 80 -14.48 -6.20 30.01
C GLN A 80 -13.15 -6.63 29.36
N TYR A 81 -12.53 -5.73 28.61
CA TYR A 81 -11.33 -5.98 27.81
C TYR A 81 -10.26 -4.92 28.10
N PRO A 82 -8.96 -5.27 28.06
CA PRO A 82 -7.85 -4.34 28.27
C PRO A 82 -7.66 -3.41 27.05
N LEU A 83 -8.44 -2.34 27.01
CA LEU A 83 -8.26 -1.24 26.05
C LEU A 83 -8.13 0.11 26.75
N THR A 84 -7.40 1.04 26.12
CA THR A 84 -7.29 2.42 26.62
C THR A 84 -8.57 3.21 26.40
N HIS A 85 -8.67 4.38 27.04
CA HIS A 85 -9.73 5.34 26.70
C HIS A 85 -9.65 5.74 25.22
N PRO A 86 -10.81 5.92 24.55
CA PRO A 86 -10.84 6.31 23.15
C PRO A 86 -10.27 7.70 22.96
N GLN A 87 -9.40 7.83 21.95
CA GLN A 87 -8.85 9.10 21.51
C GLN A 87 -9.57 9.57 20.26
N PHE A 88 -9.85 10.87 20.21
CA PHE A 88 -10.55 11.52 19.11
C PHE A 88 -9.64 12.57 18.50
N ARG A 89 -9.43 12.50 17.19
CA ARG A 89 -8.58 13.44 16.46
C ARG A 89 -9.27 13.89 15.19
N GLU A 90 -9.53 15.19 15.07
CA GLU A 90 -9.98 15.77 13.81
C GLU A 90 -8.80 15.79 12.82
N LEU A 91 -9.08 15.34 11.60
CA LEU A 91 -8.14 15.29 10.49
C LEU A 91 -8.71 16.16 9.37
N GLU A 92 -7.99 17.18 8.95
CA GLU A 92 -8.33 17.87 7.70
C GLU A 92 -8.06 16.92 6.52
N GLU A 93 -8.82 17.03 5.42
CA GLU A 93 -8.62 16.15 4.24
C GLU A 93 -7.18 16.21 3.70
N GLN A 94 -6.54 17.38 3.85
CA GLN A 94 -5.14 17.60 3.49
C GLN A 94 -4.19 16.87 4.44
N ASP A 95 -4.53 16.75 5.72
CA ASP A 95 -3.77 15.97 6.71
C ASP A 95 -3.96 14.47 6.50
N TRP A 96 -5.12 13.95 6.11
CA TRP A 96 -5.24 12.49 5.84
C TRP A 96 -4.41 12.08 4.61
N ALA A 97 -4.43 12.89 3.54
CA ALA A 97 -3.66 12.64 2.32
C ALA A 97 -2.15 12.82 2.49
N THR A 98 -1.67 13.46 3.56
CA THR A 98 -0.23 13.74 3.77
C THR A 98 0.33 13.24 5.10
N ALA A 99 -0.46 13.00 6.15
CA ALA A 99 0.01 12.56 7.46
C ALA A 99 0.66 11.18 7.38
N TRP A 100 0.19 10.30 6.49
CA TRP A 100 0.85 9.02 6.24
C TRP A 100 2.29 9.21 5.74
N ARG A 101 2.60 10.31 5.04
CA ARG A 101 3.96 10.62 4.55
C ARG A 101 4.95 10.82 5.68
N SER A 102 4.49 11.45 6.78
CA SER A 102 5.31 11.69 7.97
C SER A 102 5.69 10.40 8.70
N TYR A 103 4.88 9.34 8.56
CA TYR A 103 5.13 8.03 9.18
C TYR A 103 5.67 6.99 8.19
N PHE A 104 5.63 7.25 6.88
CA PHE A 104 6.17 6.35 5.88
C PHE A 104 7.68 6.18 6.11
N GLN A 105 8.13 4.99 6.48
CA GLN A 105 9.56 4.71 6.59
C GLN A 105 10.08 4.20 5.24
N PRO A 106 11.29 4.57 4.80
CA PRO A 106 11.94 3.93 3.66
C PRO A 106 11.94 2.41 3.81
N GLN A 107 11.47 1.71 2.79
CA GLN A 107 11.30 0.26 2.82
C GLN A 107 12.43 -0.42 2.05
N ARG A 108 13.16 -1.29 2.74
CA ARG A 108 14.14 -2.18 2.10
C ARG A 108 13.48 -3.49 1.74
N ILE A 109 13.62 -3.91 0.49
CA ILE A 109 13.05 -5.15 -0.03
C ILE A 109 14.15 -5.92 -0.74
N GLY A 110 14.33 -7.17 -0.32
CA GLY A 110 15.40 -8.02 -0.83
C GLY A 110 16.77 -7.51 -0.43
N GLU A 111 17.76 -7.73 -1.30
CA GLU A 111 19.15 -7.38 -1.05
C GLU A 111 19.47 -5.95 -1.46
N ARG A 112 18.91 -5.46 -2.58
CA ARG A 112 19.34 -4.18 -3.19
C ARG A 112 18.25 -3.13 -3.29
N LEU A 113 16.95 -3.48 -3.27
CA LEU A 113 15.89 -2.49 -3.53
C LEU A 113 15.52 -1.67 -2.29
N VAL A 114 15.43 -0.36 -2.46
CA VAL A 114 14.98 0.58 -1.42
C VAL A 114 13.95 1.54 -1.99
N PHE A 115 12.76 1.55 -1.41
CA PHE A 115 11.68 2.46 -1.78
C PHE A 115 11.55 3.55 -0.73
N LYS A 116 11.48 4.82 -1.15
CA LYS A 116 11.33 5.96 -0.26
C LYS A 116 10.39 7.00 -0.84
N LEU A 117 9.95 7.95 -0.02
CA LEU A 117 9.30 9.14 -0.55
C LEU A 117 10.33 10.09 -1.20
N PRO A 118 9.90 10.90 -2.17
CA PRO A 118 10.83 11.72 -2.95
C PRO A 118 11.58 12.75 -2.10
N ASP A 119 10.91 13.28 -1.07
CA ASP A 119 11.39 14.26 -0.10
C ASP A 119 12.18 13.65 1.07
N GLN A 120 12.26 12.32 1.17
CA GLN A 120 13.03 11.65 2.22
C GLN A 120 14.51 11.59 1.90
N ASN A 121 15.32 12.01 2.87
CA ASN A 121 16.76 11.82 2.87
C ASN A 121 17.10 10.52 3.58
N ILE A 122 17.78 9.62 2.86
CA ILE A 122 18.36 8.40 3.42
C ILE A 122 19.88 8.45 3.33
N PRO A 123 20.63 7.79 4.23
CA PRO A 123 22.07 7.67 4.11
C PRO A 123 22.47 7.11 2.75
N ALA A 124 23.65 7.45 2.25
CA ALA A 124 24.17 6.83 1.03
C ALA A 124 24.27 5.30 1.25
N LEU A 125 23.49 4.55 0.47
CA LEU A 125 23.50 3.10 0.49
C LEU A 125 24.29 2.63 -0.72
N ASN A 126 25.58 2.41 -0.52
CA ASN A 126 26.41 1.78 -1.55
C ASN A 126 25.77 0.44 -1.93
N ASP A 127 25.76 0.12 -3.22
CA ASP A 127 25.22 -1.12 -3.80
C ASP A 127 23.68 -1.29 -3.74
N HIS A 128 22.93 -0.29 -3.28
CA HIS A 128 21.47 -0.32 -3.27
C HIS A 128 20.86 0.51 -4.41
N ILE A 129 19.74 0.02 -4.92
CA ILE A 129 18.89 0.67 -5.90
C ILE A 129 17.80 1.43 -5.15
N VAL A 130 17.90 2.76 -5.15
CA VAL A 130 16.89 3.64 -4.55
C VAL A 130 15.86 4.03 -5.60
N ILE A 131 14.59 3.84 -5.26
CA ILE A 131 13.43 4.19 -6.10
C ILE A 131 12.54 5.12 -5.29
N ASP A 132 12.32 6.32 -5.83
CA ASP A 132 11.34 7.24 -5.27
C ASP A 132 9.94 6.76 -5.63
N LEU A 133 9.06 6.65 -4.65
CA LEU A 133 7.70 6.20 -4.87
C LEU A 133 6.76 7.18 -4.19
N GLU A 134 5.87 7.77 -4.98
CA GLU A 134 4.71 8.48 -4.46
C GLU A 134 3.51 7.53 -4.51
N PRO A 135 3.08 6.98 -3.35
CA PRO A 135 1.88 6.16 -3.26
C PRO A 135 0.68 7.03 -3.64
N GLY A 136 0.02 6.68 -4.74
CA GLY A 136 -1.22 7.32 -5.13
C GLY A 136 -2.37 6.90 -4.23
N MET A 137 -3.44 7.71 -4.20
CA MET A 137 -4.69 7.40 -3.50
C MET A 137 -5.37 6.09 -3.94
N ALA A 138 -4.99 5.54 -5.10
CA ALA A 138 -5.70 4.43 -5.73
C ALA A 138 -5.31 3.03 -5.20
N PHE A 139 -4.15 2.85 -4.57
CA PHE A 139 -3.74 1.55 -4.02
C PHE A 139 -2.75 1.77 -2.86
N GLY A 140 -3.14 1.38 -1.64
CA GLY A 140 -2.46 1.68 -0.38
C GLY A 140 -0.95 1.47 -0.43
N THR A 141 -0.18 2.49 0.00
CA THR A 141 1.29 2.61 0.20
C THR A 141 2.25 2.02 -0.86
N GLY A 142 1.76 1.27 -1.86
CA GLY A 142 2.54 0.53 -2.85
C GLY A 142 3.26 -0.72 -2.34
N LEU A 143 3.22 -1.04 -1.04
CA LEU A 143 4.16 -1.98 -0.40
C LEU A 143 3.50 -3.10 0.40
N HIS A 144 2.27 -3.46 0.02
CA HIS A 144 1.56 -4.61 0.56
C HIS A 144 2.36 -5.92 0.41
N ALA A 145 2.05 -6.93 1.23
CA ALA A 145 2.79 -8.20 1.28
C ALA A 145 2.95 -8.88 -0.11
N THR A 146 1.91 -8.79 -0.94
CA THR A 146 1.92 -9.32 -2.32
C THR A 146 2.90 -8.56 -3.21
N THR A 147 2.93 -7.23 -3.14
CA THR A 147 3.91 -6.42 -3.88
C THR A 147 5.34 -6.74 -3.43
N ARG A 148 5.56 -6.89 -2.12
CA ARG A 148 6.87 -7.28 -1.58
C ARG A 148 7.33 -8.63 -2.14
N MET A 149 6.44 -9.61 -2.23
CA MET A 149 6.75 -10.91 -2.82
C MET A 149 7.15 -10.78 -4.30
N CYS A 150 6.39 -10.03 -5.10
CA CYS A 150 6.73 -9.79 -6.51
C CYS A 150 8.07 -9.09 -6.68
N LEU A 151 8.39 -8.12 -5.81
CA LEU A 151 9.67 -7.40 -5.85
C LEU A 151 10.86 -8.30 -5.53
N LEU A 152 10.73 -9.21 -4.55
CA LEU A 152 11.75 -10.22 -4.25
C LEU A 152 11.97 -11.14 -5.45
N CYS A 153 10.89 -11.62 -6.09
CA CYS A 153 10.98 -12.44 -7.29
C CYS A 153 11.63 -11.68 -8.45
N LEU A 154 11.29 -10.42 -8.66
CA LEU A 154 11.91 -9.59 -9.70
C LEU A 154 13.41 -9.47 -9.51
N GLU A 155 13.88 -9.25 -8.27
CA GLU A 155 15.31 -9.16 -7.97
C GLU A 155 16.07 -10.44 -8.33
N GLU A 156 15.43 -11.60 -8.16
CA GLU A 156 16.01 -12.90 -8.50
C GLU A 156 15.90 -13.26 -9.97
N LEU A 157 14.85 -12.80 -10.68
CA LEU A 157 14.50 -13.29 -12.02
C LEU A 157 14.95 -12.36 -13.14
N VAL A 158 14.87 -11.04 -12.97
CA VAL A 158 15.20 -10.09 -14.04
C VAL A 158 16.68 -10.18 -14.40
N ARG A 159 16.99 -10.14 -15.69
CA ARG A 159 18.34 -10.11 -16.25
C ARG A 159 18.53 -8.88 -17.12
N ASP A 160 19.80 -8.47 -17.23
CA ASP A 160 20.20 -7.35 -18.06
C ASP A 160 19.77 -7.55 -19.52
N GLY A 161 19.08 -6.55 -20.07
CA GLY A 161 18.66 -6.55 -21.48
C GLY A 161 17.25 -7.06 -21.74
N GLU A 162 16.56 -7.61 -20.73
CA GLU A 162 15.23 -8.20 -20.87
C GLU A 162 14.14 -7.17 -21.13
N SER A 163 13.06 -7.63 -21.73
CA SER A 163 11.81 -6.91 -21.93
C SER A 163 10.74 -7.43 -20.98
N VAL A 164 10.07 -6.54 -20.24
CA VAL A 164 9.11 -6.90 -19.19
C VAL A 164 7.74 -6.27 -19.47
N LEU A 165 6.67 -7.03 -19.24
CA LEU A 165 5.29 -6.54 -19.23
C LEU A 165 4.76 -6.51 -17.80
N ASP A 166 4.33 -5.35 -17.32
CA ASP A 166 3.68 -5.17 -16.02
C ASP A 166 2.18 -4.92 -16.20
N MET A 167 1.33 -5.89 -15.87
CA MET A 167 -0.12 -5.79 -16.02
C MET A 167 -0.82 -5.50 -14.69
N GLY A 168 -1.62 -4.44 -14.68
CA GLY A 168 -2.17 -3.86 -13.46
C GLY A 168 -1.09 -3.10 -12.70
N THR A 169 -0.39 -2.20 -13.40
CA THR A 169 0.83 -1.57 -12.87
C THR A 169 0.59 -0.70 -11.63
N GLY A 170 -0.63 -0.21 -11.42
CA GLY A 170 -0.99 0.59 -10.25
C GLY A 170 -0.10 1.82 -10.09
N SER A 171 0.76 1.82 -9.07
CA SER A 171 1.71 2.90 -8.80
C SER A 171 2.95 2.90 -9.73
N GLY A 172 3.13 1.88 -10.55
CA GLY A 172 4.33 1.68 -11.38
C GLY A 172 5.49 1.01 -10.64
N ILE A 173 5.28 0.54 -9.41
CA ILE A 173 6.38 0.07 -8.54
C ILE A 173 7.13 -1.14 -9.13
N LEU A 174 6.41 -2.14 -9.65
CA LEU A 174 7.03 -3.34 -10.22
C LEU A 174 7.75 -3.00 -11.54
N ALA A 175 7.12 -2.18 -12.39
CA ALA A 175 7.73 -1.70 -13.62
C ALA A 175 9.05 -0.93 -13.39
N MET A 176 9.06 -0.01 -12.42
CA MET A 176 10.28 0.74 -12.07
C MET A 176 11.36 -0.15 -11.47
N ALA A 177 10.98 -1.12 -10.63
CA ALA A 177 11.92 -2.09 -10.07
C ALA A 177 12.56 -2.93 -11.17
N ALA A 178 11.78 -3.48 -12.09
CA ALA A 178 12.28 -4.25 -13.24
C ALA A 178 13.28 -3.43 -14.08
N ALA A 179 12.94 -2.17 -14.39
CA ALA A 179 13.81 -1.27 -15.14
C ALA A 179 15.15 -1.01 -14.42
N ARG A 180 15.12 -0.82 -13.09
CA ARG A 180 16.35 -0.61 -12.31
C ARG A 180 17.18 -1.89 -12.11
N LEU A 181 16.53 -3.05 -12.18
CA LEU A 181 17.18 -4.36 -12.05
C LEU A 181 17.83 -4.86 -13.36
N GLY A 182 17.70 -4.12 -14.47
CA GLY A 182 18.40 -4.41 -15.72
C GLY A 182 17.51 -4.58 -16.94
N ALA A 183 16.19 -4.54 -16.79
CA ALA A 183 15.28 -4.61 -17.94
C ALA A 183 15.56 -3.44 -18.91
N ARG A 184 15.74 -3.75 -20.19
CA ARG A 184 15.97 -2.77 -21.25
C ARG A 184 14.70 -2.05 -21.66
N ARG A 185 13.55 -2.71 -21.54
CA ARG A 185 12.24 -2.13 -21.86
C ARG A 185 11.19 -2.70 -20.93
N VAL A 186 10.31 -1.85 -20.42
CA VAL A 186 9.16 -2.25 -19.63
C VAL A 186 7.91 -1.61 -20.21
N LEU A 187 6.89 -2.41 -20.51
CA LEU A 187 5.55 -1.92 -20.84
C LEU A 187 4.67 -2.11 -19.60
N ALA A 188 4.10 -1.03 -19.09
CA ALA A 188 3.26 -1.01 -17.90
C ALA A 188 1.83 -0.63 -18.28
N LEU A 189 0.87 -1.53 -18.03
CA LEU A 189 -0.53 -1.37 -18.41
C LEU A 189 -1.41 -1.31 -17.16
N ASP A 190 -2.37 -0.39 -17.16
CA ASP A 190 -3.47 -0.38 -16.19
C ASP A 190 -4.76 0.08 -16.87
N SER A 191 -5.89 -0.47 -16.45
CA SER A 191 -7.21 -0.05 -16.94
C SER A 191 -7.74 1.20 -16.24
N ASP A 192 -7.22 1.54 -15.05
CA ASP A 192 -7.60 2.76 -14.34
C ASP A 192 -6.75 3.95 -14.81
N PRO A 193 -7.34 4.98 -15.46
CA PRO A 193 -6.62 6.18 -15.89
C PRO A 193 -5.95 6.94 -14.72
N THR A 194 -6.46 6.79 -13.49
CA THR A 194 -5.85 7.37 -12.29
C THR A 194 -4.54 6.67 -11.97
N ALA A 195 -4.50 5.33 -11.96
CA ALA A 195 -3.30 4.53 -11.78
C ALA A 195 -2.25 4.85 -12.87
N VAL A 196 -2.67 4.91 -14.14
CA VAL A 196 -1.80 5.29 -15.27
C VAL A 196 -1.12 6.64 -15.03
N ARG A 197 -1.86 7.64 -14.56
CA ARG A 197 -1.30 8.96 -14.25
C ARG A 197 -0.29 8.89 -13.09
N VAL A 198 -0.59 8.15 -12.04
CA VAL A 198 0.31 7.96 -10.89
C VAL A 198 1.60 7.26 -11.33
N ALA A 199 1.49 6.14 -12.06
CA ALA A 199 2.64 5.40 -12.58
C ALA A 199 3.52 6.27 -13.49
N ARG A 200 2.93 7.07 -14.40
CA ARG A 200 3.69 8.01 -15.24
C ARG A 200 4.47 9.04 -14.43
N ASN A 201 3.87 9.59 -13.37
CA ASN A 201 4.55 10.54 -12.50
C ASN A 201 5.72 9.90 -11.78
N ASN A 202 5.52 8.71 -11.20
CA ASN A 202 6.59 7.96 -10.51
C ASN A 202 7.73 7.59 -11.47
N VAL A 203 7.42 7.10 -12.67
CA VAL A 203 8.41 6.78 -13.71
C VAL A 203 9.22 8.02 -14.11
N SER A 204 8.55 9.15 -14.33
CA SER A 204 9.20 10.42 -14.68
C SER A 204 10.11 10.91 -13.57
N MET A 205 9.65 10.86 -12.32
CA MET A 205 10.41 11.25 -11.14
C MET A 205 11.70 10.45 -10.99
N ASN A 206 11.65 9.14 -11.31
CA ASN A 206 12.80 8.25 -11.31
C ASN A 206 13.65 8.33 -12.58
N ARG A 207 13.31 9.21 -13.54
CA ARG A 207 14.01 9.35 -14.83
C ARG A 207 14.04 8.05 -15.62
N LEU A 208 12.93 7.31 -15.61
CA LEU A 208 12.79 5.99 -16.24
C LEU A 208 11.97 6.02 -17.53
N THR A 209 11.59 7.19 -18.04
CA THR A 209 10.69 7.34 -19.21
C THR A 209 11.22 6.75 -20.51
N GLU A 210 12.54 6.58 -20.64
CA GLU A 210 13.16 5.94 -21.82
C GLU A 210 13.12 4.40 -21.75
N ILE A 211 12.87 3.84 -20.56
CA ILE A 211 12.88 2.39 -20.31
C ILE A 211 11.45 1.89 -20.06
N VAL A 212 10.65 2.64 -19.28
CA VAL A 212 9.30 2.28 -18.85
C VAL A 212 8.26 3.10 -19.62
N GLU A 213 7.47 2.41 -20.41
CA GLU A 213 6.34 2.95 -21.15
C GLU A 213 5.04 2.62 -20.41
N VAL A 214 4.28 3.63 -19.98
CA VAL A 214 3.02 3.44 -19.25
C VAL A 214 1.82 3.78 -20.14
N GLN A 215 0.91 2.85 -20.33
CA GLN A 215 -0.30 3.02 -21.14
C GLN A 215 -1.56 2.63 -20.38
N GLU A 216 -2.67 3.27 -20.74
CA GLU A 216 -4.00 2.81 -20.33
C GLU A 216 -4.38 1.62 -21.20
N GLY A 217 -4.69 0.49 -20.58
CA GLY A 217 -5.05 -0.71 -21.30
C GLY A 217 -5.11 -1.96 -20.42
N SER A 218 -5.67 -3.01 -21.01
CA SER A 218 -5.73 -4.36 -20.44
C SER A 218 -5.23 -5.38 -21.47
N LEU A 219 -5.29 -6.67 -21.13
CA LEU A 219 -5.01 -7.74 -22.09
C LEU A 219 -5.90 -7.63 -23.35
N ASP A 220 -7.12 -7.13 -23.21
CA ASP A 220 -8.04 -6.93 -24.35
C ASP A 220 -7.58 -5.77 -25.25
N SER A 221 -6.90 -4.77 -24.70
CA SER A 221 -6.27 -3.69 -25.48
C SER A 221 -5.13 -4.19 -26.37
N LEU A 222 -4.57 -5.36 -26.06
CA LEU A 222 -3.57 -6.05 -26.89
C LEU A 222 -4.21 -7.01 -27.91
N ALA A 223 -5.54 -7.21 -27.88
CA ALA A 223 -6.23 -8.13 -28.77
C ALA A 223 -6.21 -7.63 -30.23
N GLY A 224 -5.71 -8.47 -31.14
CA GLY A 224 -5.58 -8.14 -32.56
C GLY A 224 -4.30 -7.37 -32.93
N MET A 225 -3.49 -6.98 -31.95
CA MET A 225 -2.12 -6.52 -32.18
C MET A 225 -1.15 -7.71 -32.04
N PRO A 226 0.04 -7.67 -32.67
CA PRO A 226 1.11 -8.60 -32.32
C PRO A 226 1.37 -8.45 -30.83
N ARG A 227 1.14 -9.51 -30.05
CA ARG A 227 1.43 -9.48 -28.62
C ARG A 227 2.91 -9.17 -28.48
N PRO A 228 3.30 -8.18 -27.65
CA PRO A 228 4.71 -7.92 -27.42
C PRO A 228 5.33 -9.20 -26.87
N SER A 229 6.31 -9.76 -27.59
CA SER A 229 7.17 -10.78 -27.01
C SER A 229 7.94 -10.11 -25.89
N CYS A 230 7.73 -10.57 -24.67
CA CYS A 230 8.46 -10.14 -23.50
C CYS A 230 9.16 -11.36 -22.87
N ASP A 231 10.26 -11.10 -22.19
CA ASP A 231 11.06 -12.10 -21.49
C ASP A 231 10.48 -12.39 -20.09
N GLY A 232 9.69 -11.45 -19.54
CA GLY A 232 8.99 -11.62 -18.27
C GLY A 232 7.67 -10.86 -18.19
N ILE A 233 6.74 -11.37 -17.37
CA ILE A 233 5.45 -10.73 -17.10
C ILE A 233 5.26 -10.63 -15.57
N THR A 234 4.92 -9.44 -15.08
CA THR A 234 4.45 -9.22 -13.71
C THR A 234 2.96 -8.96 -13.69
N ILE A 235 2.27 -9.67 -12.78
CA ILE A 235 0.82 -9.55 -12.60
C ILE A 235 0.51 -9.62 -11.11
N ASN A 236 0.25 -8.48 -10.48
CA ASN A 236 -0.11 -8.40 -9.07
C ASN A 236 -1.51 -7.79 -8.91
N ILE A 237 -2.52 -8.55 -9.36
CA ILE A 237 -3.94 -8.20 -9.30
C ILE A 237 -4.74 -9.35 -8.71
N VAL A 238 -6.05 -9.16 -8.53
CA VAL A 238 -6.92 -10.19 -7.96
C VAL A 238 -6.94 -11.47 -8.81
N ALA A 239 -6.94 -12.62 -8.14
CA ALA A 239 -6.76 -13.93 -8.77
C ALA A 239 -7.79 -14.24 -9.88
N GLU A 240 -9.03 -13.80 -9.72
CA GLU A 240 -10.09 -13.99 -10.72
C GLU A 240 -9.77 -13.29 -12.05
N VAL A 241 -9.17 -12.10 -12.00
CA VAL A 241 -8.78 -11.36 -13.21
C VAL A 241 -7.62 -12.08 -13.90
N ILE A 242 -6.68 -12.62 -13.12
CA ILE A 242 -5.56 -13.42 -13.67
C ILE A 242 -6.10 -14.66 -14.38
N ALA A 243 -7.03 -15.41 -13.75
CA ALA A 243 -7.63 -16.59 -14.35
C ALA A 243 -8.32 -16.25 -15.69
N ASN A 244 -9.11 -15.18 -15.72
CA ASN A 244 -9.75 -14.68 -16.95
C ASN A 244 -8.73 -14.30 -18.03
N MET A 245 -7.58 -13.73 -17.66
CA MET A 245 -6.50 -13.40 -18.60
C MET A 245 -5.84 -14.65 -19.18
N THR A 246 -5.61 -15.68 -18.37
CA THR A 246 -5.08 -16.97 -18.83
C THR A 246 -6.03 -17.66 -19.80
N GLU A 247 -7.34 -17.63 -19.56
CA GLU A 247 -8.35 -18.16 -20.51
C GLU A 247 -8.34 -17.41 -21.84
N LYS A 248 -8.05 -16.10 -21.82
CA LYS A 248 -7.85 -15.27 -23.01
C LYS A 248 -6.47 -15.46 -23.66
N GLY A 249 -5.71 -16.44 -23.19
CA GLY A 249 -4.45 -16.89 -23.78
C GLY A 249 -3.24 -16.09 -23.34
N LEU A 250 -3.23 -15.47 -22.16
CA LEU A 250 -1.96 -15.04 -21.55
C LEU A 250 -1.05 -16.28 -21.39
N THR A 251 0.07 -16.30 -22.11
CA THR A 251 1.02 -17.43 -22.21
C THR A 251 2.45 -16.94 -22.17
#